data_AF-A0A9P5W396-F1
#
_entry.id   AF-A0A9P5W396-F1
#
_cell.length_a   1.000
_cell.length_b   1.000
_cell.length_c   1.000
_cell.angle_alpha   90.00
_cell.angle_beta   90.00
_cell.angle_gamma   90.00
#
_symmetry.space_group_name_H-M   'P 1'
#
loop_
_entity.id
_entity.type
_entity.pdbx_description
1 polymer ?
#
loop_
_entity_poly.entity_id
_entity_poly.type
_entity_poly.pdbx_seq_one_letter_code
_entity_poly.pdbx_strand_id
1 'polypeptide(L)'
;MRAGAKKGSSTSLNGDARNDLIKRVLFDAPPRPPVRLSPEDQARHETIERAWNLVRRLRREENERSLTRKFEMMRKANAELEATSPALFKHSQTKERNAVFPRQLRTLTDTPPKQIWNYRLAASTPTKA
;
A
#
# COMPACT_ATOMS: atom_id res chain seq x y z
N MET A 1 -34.62 21.00 38.84
CA MET A 1 -33.71 20.30 37.90
C MET A 1 -34.51 19.85 36.68
N ARG A 2 -34.27 20.38 35.48
CA ARG A 2 -34.88 19.87 34.25
C ARG A 2 -33.80 19.14 33.45
N ALA A 3 -33.91 17.81 33.40
CA ALA A 3 -33.04 16.97 32.60
C ALA A 3 -33.34 17.19 31.12
N GLY A 4 -32.36 17.70 30.36
CA GLY A 4 -32.41 17.75 28.92
C GLY A 4 -32.21 16.34 28.35
N ALA A 5 -33.29 15.75 27.83
CA ALA A 5 -33.23 14.48 27.13
C ALA A 5 -32.37 14.63 25.86
N LYS A 6 -31.22 13.95 25.82
CA LYS A 6 -30.41 13.81 24.61
C LYS A 6 -31.21 12.99 23.59
N LYS A 7 -31.69 13.66 22.54
CA LYS A 7 -32.38 13.04 21.41
C LYS A 7 -31.40 12.13 20.68
N GLY A 8 -31.60 10.81 20.78
CA GLY A 8 -30.84 9.82 20.04
C GLY A 8 -30.98 10.09 18.53
N SER A 9 -29.85 10.16 17.83
CA SER A 9 -29.80 10.25 16.37
C SER A 9 -30.35 8.95 15.78
N SER A 10 -31.60 8.96 15.34
CA SER A 10 -32.18 7.87 14.56
C SER A 10 -31.51 7.84 13.19
N THR A 11 -30.49 7.01 13.02
CA THR A 11 -29.87 6.73 11.73
C THR A 11 -30.80 5.85 10.89
N SER A 12 -31.98 6.36 10.52
CA SER A 12 -32.81 5.69 9.53
C SER A 12 -32.27 6.02 8.14
N LEU A 13 -31.73 5.01 7.46
CA LEU A 13 -31.31 5.07 6.05
C LEU A 13 -32.47 5.38 5.08
N ASN A 14 -33.69 5.39 5.59
CA ASN A 14 -34.91 5.68 4.85
C ASN A 14 -35.52 6.97 5.41
N GLY A 15 -35.68 7.96 4.54
CA GLY A 15 -36.35 9.24 4.82
C GLY A 15 -35.47 10.49 4.78
N ASP A 16 -34.14 10.37 4.80
CA ASP A 16 -33.24 11.52 4.61
C ASP A 16 -33.00 11.78 3.12
N ALA A 17 -33.33 12.99 2.66
CA ALA A 17 -33.12 13.44 1.28
C ALA A 17 -31.66 13.27 0.83
N ARG A 18 -30.70 13.32 1.78
CA ARG A 18 -29.29 13.04 1.51
C ARG A 18 -29.05 11.58 1.14
N ASN A 19 -29.65 10.66 1.89
CA ASN A 19 -29.52 9.22 1.63
C ASN A 19 -30.19 8.85 0.30
N ASP A 20 -31.30 9.48 -0.03
CA ASP A 20 -31.97 9.27 -1.32
C ASP A 20 -31.18 9.86 -2.49
N LEU A 21 -30.52 11.02 -2.31
CA LEU A 21 -29.58 11.56 -3.29
C LEU A 21 -28.37 10.62 -3.50
N ILE A 22 -27.80 10.08 -2.43
CA ILE A 22 -26.69 9.13 -2.50
C ILE A 22 -27.13 7.87 -3.26
N LYS A 23 -28.31 7.31 -2.95
CA LYS A 23 -28.87 6.16 -3.66
C LYS A 23 -29.06 6.46 -5.14
N ARG A 24 -29.62 7.63 -5.48
CA ARG A 24 -29.79 8.07 -6.88
C ARG A 24 -28.46 8.17 -7.62
N VAL A 25 -27.45 8.78 -7.01
CA VAL A 25 -26.13 8.95 -7.64
C VAL A 25 -25.42 7.61 -7.85
N LEU A 26 -25.52 6.69 -6.89
CA LEU A 26 -24.81 5.41 -6.94
C LEU A 26 -25.52 4.36 -7.81
N PHE A 27 -26.86 4.33 -7.81
CA PHE A 27 -27.62 3.22 -8.37
C PHE A 27 -28.50 3.61 -9.56
N ASP A 28 -28.96 4.85 -9.64
CA ASP A 28 -29.84 5.30 -10.73
C ASP A 28 -29.05 5.94 -11.89
N ALA A 29 -27.74 6.12 -11.75
CA ALA A 29 -26.88 6.60 -12.84
C ALA A 29 -26.78 5.52 -13.94
N PRO A 30 -27.17 5.81 -15.20
CA PRO A 30 -27.10 4.83 -16.27
C PRO A 30 -25.64 4.39 -16.50
N PRO A 31 -25.39 3.10 -16.78
CA PRO A 31 -24.05 2.64 -17.10
C PRO A 31 -23.52 3.39 -18.32
N ARG A 32 -22.26 3.80 -18.26
CA ARG A 32 -21.62 4.47 -19.40
C ARG A 32 -21.62 3.53 -20.61
N PRO A 33 -22.05 4.00 -21.80
CA PRO A 33 -22.04 3.17 -22.99
C PRO A 33 -20.60 2.77 -23.34
N PRO A 34 -20.39 1.58 -23.95
CA PRO A 34 -19.06 1.15 -24.35
C PRO A 34 -18.49 2.09 -25.43
N VAL A 35 -17.18 2.34 -25.35
CA VAL A 35 -16.47 3.13 -26.36
C VAL A 35 -16.45 2.35 -27.67
N ARG A 36 -16.95 2.96 -28.75
CA ARG A 36 -16.90 2.38 -30.09
C ARG A 36 -15.61 2.85 -30.76
N LEU A 37 -14.75 1.93 -31.12
CA LEU A 37 -13.47 2.21 -31.79
C LEU A 37 -13.57 1.88 -33.27
N SER A 38 -12.89 2.67 -34.10
CA SER A 38 -12.56 2.30 -35.49
C SER A 38 -11.72 1.01 -35.48
N PRO A 39 -11.77 0.16 -36.52
CA PRO A 39 -10.86 -0.98 -36.64
C PRO A 39 -9.38 -0.60 -36.49
N GLU A 40 -9.00 0.59 -36.98
CA GLU A 40 -7.63 1.09 -36.84
C GLU A 40 -7.29 1.44 -35.38
N ASP A 41 -8.20 2.13 -34.68
CA ASP A 41 -8.02 2.47 -33.27
C ASP A 41 -8.03 1.24 -32.36
N GLN A 42 -8.82 0.23 -32.72
CA GLN A 42 -8.82 -1.07 -32.04
C GLN A 42 -7.45 -1.74 -32.17
N ALA A 43 -6.86 -1.77 -33.37
CA ALA A 43 -5.52 -2.33 -33.59
C ALA A 43 -4.42 -1.55 -32.83
N ARG A 44 -4.53 -0.22 -32.76
CA ARG A 44 -3.64 0.63 -31.96
C ARG A 44 -3.79 0.31 -30.47
N HIS A 45 -5.02 0.23 -29.97
CA HIS A 45 -5.33 -0.11 -28.58
C HIS A 45 -4.73 -1.48 -28.19
N GLU A 46 -4.94 -2.52 -29.01
CA GLU A 46 -4.38 -3.85 -28.78
C GLU A 46 -2.85 -3.86 -28.76
N THR A 47 -2.22 -3.02 -29.58
CA THR A 47 -0.76 -2.90 -29.62
C THR A 47 -0.23 -2.22 -28.36
N ILE A 48 -0.89 -1.15 -27.90
CA ILE A 48 -0.56 -0.46 -26.64
C ILE A 48 -0.71 -1.43 -25.46
N GLU A 49 -1.82 -2.17 -25.38
CA GLU A 49 -2.06 -3.15 -24.31
C GLU A 49 -1.03 -4.27 -24.31
N ARG A 50 -0.68 -4.82 -25.48
CA ARG A 50 0.37 -5.84 -25.58
C ARG A 50 1.74 -5.30 -25.13
N ALA A 51 2.10 -4.10 -25.56
CA ALA A 51 3.34 -3.44 -25.14
C ALA A 51 3.36 -3.19 -23.63
N TRP A 52 2.24 -2.72 -23.06
CA TRP A 52 2.11 -2.50 -21.62
C TRP A 52 2.24 -3.80 -20.81
N ASN A 53 1.59 -4.87 -21.26
CA ASN A 53 1.70 -6.18 -20.62
C ASN A 53 3.13 -6.72 -20.68
N LEU A 54 3.84 -6.52 -21.80
CA LEU A 54 5.26 -6.85 -21.92
C LEU A 54 6.11 -6.07 -20.91
N VAL A 55 5.95 -4.75 -20.83
CA VAL A 55 6.68 -3.90 -19.88
C VAL A 55 6.42 -4.32 -18.43
N ARG A 56 5.16 -4.62 -18.07
CA ARG A 56 4.80 -5.11 -16.74
C ARG A 56 5.48 -6.42 -16.41
N ARG A 57 5.52 -7.37 -17.37
CA ARG A 57 6.22 -8.64 -17.22
C ARG A 57 7.72 -8.41 -16.97
N LEU A 58 8.37 -7.59 -17.79
CA LEU A 58 9.79 -7.30 -17.64
C LEU A 58 10.13 -6.67 -16.27
N ARG A 59 9.33 -5.69 -15.82
CA ARG A 59 9.49 -5.10 -14.48
C ARG A 59 9.32 -6.11 -13.35
N ARG A 60 8.36 -7.04 -13.49
CA ARG A 60 8.18 -8.11 -12.53
C ARG A 60 9.41 -9.03 -12.49
N GLU A 61 9.89 -9.47 -13.65
CA GLU A 61 11.08 -10.32 -13.74
C GLU A 61 12.33 -9.63 -13.16
N GLU A 62 12.52 -8.33 -13.40
CA GLU A 62 13.61 -7.54 -12.82
C GLU A 62 13.53 -7.45 -11.29
N ASN A 63 12.33 -7.22 -10.75
CA ASN A 63 12.09 -7.20 -9.31
C ASN A 63 12.36 -8.57 -8.68
N GLU A 64 11.89 -9.65 -9.32
CA GLU A 64 12.12 -11.03 -8.87
C GLU A 64 13.62 -11.36 -8.88
N ARG A 65 14.35 -11.05 -9.95
CA ARG A 65 15.82 -11.23 -10.02
C ARG A 65 16.53 -10.46 -8.91
N SER A 66 16.13 -9.22 -8.66
CA SER A 66 16.71 -8.38 -7.61
C SER A 66 16.45 -8.95 -6.22
N LEU A 67 15.25 -9.49 -5.96
CA LEU A 67 14.90 -10.15 -4.71
C LEU A 67 15.68 -11.45 -4.51
N THR A 68 15.77 -12.29 -5.55
CA THR A 68 16.55 -13.53 -5.53
C THR A 68 18.00 -13.25 -5.20
N ARG A 69 18.63 -12.26 -5.87
CA ARG A 69 20.02 -11.86 -5.57
C ARG A 69 20.19 -11.42 -4.12
N LYS A 70 19.28 -10.59 -3.59
CA LYS A 70 19.31 -10.17 -2.18
C LYS A 70 19.21 -11.37 -1.24
N PHE A 71 18.30 -12.31 -1.53
CA PHE A 71 18.12 -13.52 -0.74
C PHE A 71 19.33 -14.44 -0.76
N GLU A 72 19.94 -14.66 -1.92
CA GLU A 72 21.16 -15.45 -2.06
C GLU A 72 22.32 -14.86 -1.25
N MET A 73 22.47 -13.53 -1.27
CA MET A 73 23.48 -12.84 -0.47
C MET A 73 23.21 -12.96 1.03
N MET A 74 21.95 -12.82 1.46
CA MET A 74 21.57 -13.06 2.86
C MET A 74 21.88 -14.49 3.30
N ARG A 75 21.61 -15.48 2.44
CA ARG A 75 21.90 -16.90 2.72
C ARG A 75 23.41 -17.15 2.86
N LYS A 76 24.22 -16.57 1.97
CA LYS A 76 25.70 -16.68 2.04
C LYS A 76 26.23 -16.07 3.33
N ALA A 77 25.77 -14.87 3.69
CA ALA A 77 26.15 -14.20 4.93
C ALA A 77 25.76 -15.02 6.18
N ASN A 78 24.57 -15.62 6.18
CA ASN A 78 24.14 -16.49 7.28
C ASN A 78 25.00 -17.76 7.39
N ALA A 79 25.38 -18.38 6.27
CA ALA A 79 26.26 -19.55 6.28
C ALA A 79 27.68 -19.21 6.82
N GLU A 80 28.20 -18.05 6.44
CA GLU A 80 29.48 -17.54 6.98
C GLU A 80 29.39 -17.23 8.49
N LEU A 81 28.26 -16.64 8.93
CA LEU A 81 28.00 -16.37 10.33
C LEU A 81 27.91 -17.66 11.16
N GLU A 82 27.27 -18.71 10.63
CA GLU A 82 27.17 -20.02 11.27
C GLU A 82 28.55 -20.67 11.45
N ALA A 83 29.42 -20.57 10.44
CA ALA A 83 30.78 -21.09 10.49
C ALA A 83 31.68 -20.32 11.49
N THR A 84 31.48 -19.00 11.61
CA THR A 84 32.34 -18.13 12.42
C THR A 84 31.87 -18.05 13.88
N SER A 85 30.56 -17.91 14.12
CA SER A 85 29.98 -17.74 15.45
C SER A 85 28.58 -18.36 15.55
N PRO A 86 28.48 -19.61 16.06
CA PRO A 86 27.19 -20.28 16.25
C PRO A 86 26.24 -19.53 17.19
N ALA A 87 26.78 -18.79 18.16
CA ALA A 87 25.99 -17.98 19.09
C ALA A 87 25.27 -16.83 18.36
N LEU A 88 25.98 -16.05 17.55
CA LEU A 88 25.38 -14.95 16.80
C LEU A 88 24.39 -15.45 15.74
N PHE A 89 24.70 -16.56 15.09
CA PHE A 89 23.78 -17.23 14.17
C PHE A 89 22.45 -17.58 14.85
N LYS A 90 22.49 -18.21 16.04
CA LYS A 90 21.29 -18.55 16.81
C LYS A 90 20.46 -17.31 17.16
N HIS A 91 21.09 -16.21 17.54
CA HIS A 91 20.39 -14.95 17.80
C HIS A 91 19.75 -14.39 16.53
N SER A 92 20.45 -14.40 15.39
CA SER A 92 19.91 -13.90 14.11
C SER A 92 18.68 -14.67 13.62
N GLN A 93 18.59 -15.97 13.95
CA GLN A 93 17.48 -16.83 13.55
C GLN A 93 16.23 -16.62 14.43
N THR A 94 16.37 -15.89 15.54
CA THR A 94 15.26 -15.59 16.46
C THR A 94 14.33 -14.58 15.79
N LYS A 95 13.08 -14.98 15.56
CA LYS A 95 12.06 -14.09 14.99
C LYS A 95 11.56 -13.11 16.05
N GLU A 96 11.65 -11.83 15.75
CA GLU A 96 10.99 -10.79 16.52
C GLU A 96 9.47 -10.95 16.41
N ARG A 97 8.79 -11.17 17.55
CA ARG A 97 7.32 -11.39 17.58
C ARG A 97 6.54 -10.15 17.13
N ASN A 98 7.09 -8.95 17.36
CA ASN A 98 6.44 -7.67 17.14
C ASN A 98 7.19 -6.80 16.12
N ALA A 99 7.79 -7.40 15.09
CA ALA A 99 8.45 -6.65 14.03
C ALA A 99 7.41 -5.86 13.21
N VAL A 100 7.36 -4.55 13.42
CA VAL A 100 6.53 -3.59 12.66
C VAL A 100 7.40 -2.53 12.00
N PHE A 101 6.94 -2.04 10.85
CA PHE A 101 7.58 -0.90 10.21
C PHE A 101 7.41 0.36 11.09
N PRO A 102 8.46 1.17 11.26
CA PRO A 102 8.37 2.40 12.02
C PRO A 102 7.43 3.38 11.32
N ARG A 103 6.58 4.09 12.08
CA ARG A 103 5.58 5.03 11.54
C ARG A 103 6.21 6.20 10.77
N GLN A 104 7.48 6.48 11.03
CA GLN A 104 8.27 7.50 10.35
C GLN A 104 8.66 7.10 8.91
N LEU A 105 8.59 5.81 8.57
CA LEU A 105 8.83 5.34 7.20
C LEU A 105 7.58 5.60 6.36
N ARG A 106 7.68 6.59 5.46
CA ARG A 106 6.57 7.09 4.64
C ARG A 106 6.59 6.48 3.25
N THR A 107 5.42 6.36 2.64
CA THR A 107 5.27 6.08 1.21
C THR A 107 5.78 7.27 0.38
N LEU A 108 6.32 6.98 -0.79
CA LEU A 108 6.78 7.99 -1.75
C LEU A 108 5.62 8.90 -2.15
N THR A 109 5.90 10.20 -2.25
CA THR A 109 4.95 11.24 -2.71
C THR A 109 5.41 11.79 -4.06
N ASP A 110 4.47 12.26 -4.89
CA ASP A 110 4.79 12.79 -6.22
C ASP A 110 5.64 14.07 -6.17
N THR A 111 5.40 14.93 -5.18
CA THR A 111 6.20 16.13 -4.92
C THR A 111 6.82 16.07 -3.52
N PRO A 112 8.06 16.59 -3.34
CA PRO A 112 8.69 16.62 -2.04
C PRO A 112 8.01 17.65 -1.12
N PRO A 113 7.96 17.39 0.20
CA PRO A 113 7.47 18.39 1.16
C PRO A 113 8.44 19.57 1.30
N LYS A 114 7.95 20.69 1.83
CA LYS A 114 8.75 21.91 2.09
C LYS A 114 10.02 21.62 2.91
N GLN A 115 9.93 20.71 3.87
CA GLN A 115 11.08 20.15 4.59
C GLN A 115 11.24 18.68 4.21
N ILE A 116 12.23 18.38 3.38
CA ILE A 116 12.48 17.03 2.83
C ILE A 116 12.94 16.07 3.94
N TRP A 117 13.86 16.53 4.79
CA TRP A 117 14.44 15.72 5.85
C TRP A 117 14.47 16.47 7.18
N ASN A 118 14.16 15.77 8.27
CA ASN A 118 14.23 16.33 9.61
C ASN A 118 15.55 15.90 10.29
N TYR A 119 16.57 16.76 10.21
CA TYR A 119 17.87 16.54 10.85
C TYR A 119 17.83 16.62 12.39
N ARG A 120 16.78 17.20 12.98
CA ARG A 120 16.66 17.41 14.43
C ARG A 120 15.95 16.28 15.17
N LEU A 121 15.60 15.20 14.49
CA LEU A 121 14.87 14.09 15.09
C LEU A 121 15.75 13.43 16.18
N ALA A 122 15.48 13.74 17.46
CA ALA A 122 16.04 13.00 18.59
C ALA A 122 15.35 11.63 18.67
N ALA A 123 16.10 10.58 19.04
CA ALA A 123 15.56 9.23 19.20
C ALA A 123 14.40 9.28 20.22
N SER A 124 13.16 9.13 19.74
CA SER A 124 12.00 9.10 20.63
C SER A 124 12.15 7.88 21.52
N THR A 125 12.35 8.09 22.82
CA THR A 125 12.35 7.04 23.83
C THR A 125 11.05 6.26 23.69
N PRO A 126 11.07 4.92 23.60
CA PRO A 126 9.85 4.15 23.50
C PRO A 126 9.01 4.38 24.76
N THR A 127 7.87 5.05 24.62
CA THR A 127 6.86 5.14 25.68
C THR A 127 6.44 3.71 26.02
N LYS A 128 6.83 3.22 27.20
CA LYS A 128 6.35 1.95 27.73
C LYS A 128 4.82 2.01 27.80
N ALA A 129 4.16 1.07 27.13
CA ALA A 129 2.73 0.82 27.25
C ALA A 129 2.40 0.20 28.62
#